data_AF-A0A815T7V8-F1
#
_entry.id   AF-A0A815T7V8-F1
#
_cell.length_a   1.000
_cell.length_b   1.000
_cell.length_c   1.000
_cell.angle_alpha   90.00
_cell.angle_beta   90.00
_cell.angle_gamma   90.00
#
_symmetry.space_group_name_H-M   'P 1'
#
loop_
_entity.id
_entity.type
_entity.pdbx_description
1 polymer ?
#
loop_
_entity_poly.entity_id
_entity_poly.type
_entity_poly.pdbx_seq_one_letter_code
_entity_poly.pdbx_strand_id
1 'polypeptide(L)'
;MKDRLEELQGNVEKYDNDEDLNIAKHFAVIDMDGESMNDVFYKVNFLGNAIDKLAELINIIQSLQNAMLAPLPDIQSRNKLEEKILEIRQLGNTIRKNLNEMKKMQGMDTNTDEKNARQRIIEIHTDILTERFCDEMNKYYKSVVTYQEQCRTRIARQMQIAGFENTDDEIDKLLENGHSFLYPEIRVQLEKEKQTLYDMEARHLDIMKCEDSIRELHALFIDLADLINRQGADISSIADHVKNADEYLETIPHILPSKKSNRPAKKVILSLSSNSPLPYVQQQLIRYGDSIFLIFGVSGCCLNILLLSRRQFQTSSCCTYFQALSVIALIHITIALGLYLYTLDNIDPLGISIICKLRFYIVQSTAMMYRWCLTIACFDRYALSSADVRLRKFANVKIARRVVVAIILIWLVLTLHIPIFYNTINHICIIYNNIFASLYHSAFLTLTGCIIPISCMAICTLLIHRNLTLKRQRRQQNAPKAKENEKLQSRRDQQVLIMLLVQMIFYSITVIPLMTMYFYNAITIYLSKTLARIIIERFALFITEMINFLFPVCSFYLYTMASHMFRVELKAMLYSFLKLQWLKKNISIRPIDYEMKVKPKPTAHAIEFNSNKLERITEVSQERKNLSPDIIQ
;
A
#
# COMPACT_ATOMS: atom_id res chain seq x y z
N MET A 1 1.19 -53.89 -35.16
CA MET A 1 0.94 -52.63 -34.45
C MET A 1 0.86 -51.56 -35.54
N LYS A 2 -0.35 -51.20 -35.97
CA LYS A 2 -0.54 -50.26 -37.10
C LYS A 2 -0.18 -48.86 -36.61
N ASP A 3 0.73 -48.21 -37.31
CA ASP A 3 1.23 -46.88 -37.01
C ASP A 3 0.10 -45.86 -37.22
N ARG A 4 -0.24 -45.12 -36.15
CA ARG A 4 -1.33 -44.12 -36.13
C ARG A 4 -0.82 -42.69 -36.29
N LEU A 5 0.46 -42.53 -36.65
CA LEU A 5 1.07 -41.21 -36.83
C LEU A 5 0.49 -40.46 -38.05
N GLU A 6 0.18 -41.17 -39.14
CA GLU A 6 -0.43 -40.57 -40.34
C GLU A 6 -1.88 -40.13 -40.10
N GLU A 7 -2.62 -40.84 -39.24
CA GLU A 7 -4.01 -40.51 -38.85
C GLU A 7 -4.07 -39.24 -37.97
N LEU A 8 -2.99 -38.94 -37.24
CA LEU A 8 -2.86 -37.73 -36.41
C LEU A 8 -2.29 -36.53 -37.19
N GLN A 9 -1.56 -36.76 -38.28
CA GLN A 9 -1.12 -35.67 -39.17
C GLN A 9 -2.23 -35.24 -40.14
N GLY A 10 -3.06 -36.19 -40.61
CA GLY A 10 -4.20 -35.88 -41.50
C GLY A 10 -5.34 -35.06 -40.86
N ASN A 11 -5.40 -34.96 -39.53
CA ASN A 11 -6.41 -34.15 -38.83
C ASN A 11 -5.92 -32.73 -38.48
N VAL A 12 -4.61 -32.44 -38.62
CA VAL A 12 -4.08 -31.07 -38.44
C VAL A 12 -4.12 -30.28 -39.76
N GLU A 13 -4.13 -30.95 -40.91
CA GLU A 13 -4.15 -30.31 -42.24
C GLU A 13 -5.56 -30.04 -42.81
N LYS A 14 -6.64 -30.20 -42.02
CA LYS A 14 -8.02 -30.07 -42.55
C LYS A 14 -8.73 -28.74 -42.28
N TYR A 15 -8.00 -27.70 -41.88
CA TYR A 15 -8.48 -26.32 -41.80
C TYR A 15 -7.41 -25.34 -42.32
N ASP A 16 -6.77 -25.66 -43.45
CA ASP A 16 -6.16 -24.65 -44.32
C ASP A 16 -7.08 -24.54 -45.55
N ASN A 17 -8.18 -23.79 -45.42
CA ASN A 17 -8.98 -23.42 -46.58
C ASN A 17 -8.45 -22.10 -47.14
N ASP A 18 -8.45 -21.96 -48.46
CA ASP A 18 -7.93 -20.79 -49.21
C ASP A 18 -8.50 -19.40 -48.78
N GLU A 19 -9.52 -19.37 -47.91
CA GLU A 19 -10.02 -18.15 -47.24
C GLU A 19 -9.08 -17.64 -46.12
N ASP A 20 -8.41 -18.52 -45.40
CA ASP A 20 -7.43 -18.17 -44.35
C ASP A 20 -6.22 -17.44 -44.93
N LEU A 21 -5.84 -17.78 -46.17
CA LEU A 21 -4.76 -17.12 -46.92
C LEU A 21 -5.12 -15.70 -47.35
N ASN A 22 -6.40 -15.42 -47.61
CA ASN A 22 -6.85 -14.09 -48.06
C ASN A 22 -7.03 -13.11 -46.89
N ILE A 23 -7.47 -13.57 -45.71
CA ILE A 23 -7.56 -12.74 -44.51
C ILE A 23 -6.17 -12.49 -43.90
N ALA A 24 -5.29 -13.50 -43.90
CA ALA A 24 -3.88 -13.35 -43.50
C ALA A 24 -3.10 -12.38 -44.43
N LYS A 25 -3.45 -12.28 -45.71
CA LYS A 25 -2.90 -11.27 -46.64
C LYS A 25 -3.35 -9.84 -46.32
N HIS A 26 -4.53 -9.65 -45.74
CA HIS A 26 -5.03 -8.32 -45.34
C HIS A 26 -4.38 -7.80 -44.05
N PHE A 27 -3.89 -8.70 -43.20
CA PHE A 27 -3.21 -8.42 -41.92
C PHE A 27 -1.83 -9.09 -41.87
N ALA A 28 -1.06 -9.00 -42.96
CA ALA A 28 0.28 -9.59 -43.03
C ALA A 28 1.18 -9.04 -41.90
N VAL A 29 2.06 -9.90 -41.40
CA VAL A 29 3.17 -9.49 -40.54
C VAL A 29 4.00 -8.50 -41.34
N ILE A 30 4.09 -7.27 -40.83
CA ILE A 30 4.86 -6.22 -41.48
C ILE A 30 6.33 -6.48 -41.16
N ASP A 31 7.01 -7.19 -42.07
CA ASP A 31 8.46 -7.32 -42.12
C ASP A 31 9.03 -6.02 -42.68
N MET A 32 9.40 -5.11 -41.77
CA MET A 32 10.18 -3.92 -42.07
C MET A 32 11.53 -4.08 -41.38
N ASP A 33 12.59 -3.61 -42.04
CA ASP A 33 13.98 -3.79 -41.64
C ASP A 33 14.30 -3.25 -40.24
N GLY A 34 13.39 -2.48 -39.64
CA GLY A 34 13.45 -2.10 -38.23
C GLY A 34 14.57 -1.10 -37.93
N GLU A 35 15.12 -0.44 -38.95
CA GLU A 35 16.18 0.56 -38.82
C GLU A 35 15.64 1.99 -38.71
N SER A 36 14.48 2.31 -39.30
CA SER A 36 13.92 3.68 -39.31
C SER A 36 12.88 3.92 -38.20
N MET A 37 12.79 5.17 -37.73
CA MET A 37 11.75 5.61 -36.78
C MET A 37 10.34 5.59 -37.41
N ASN A 38 10.24 5.83 -38.72
CA ASN A 38 8.96 5.81 -39.43
C ASN A 38 8.34 4.41 -39.45
N ASP A 39 9.17 3.36 -39.50
CA ASP A 39 8.72 1.96 -39.48
C ASP A 39 8.09 1.60 -38.13
N VAL A 40 8.66 2.14 -37.05
CA VAL A 40 8.12 1.99 -35.69
C VAL A 40 6.75 2.65 -35.59
N PHE A 41 6.61 3.90 -36.04
CA PHE A 41 5.33 4.60 -36.01
C PHE A 41 4.28 3.94 -36.89
N TYR A 42 4.68 3.41 -38.05
CA TYR A 42 3.79 2.65 -38.91
C TYR A 42 3.29 1.37 -38.22
N LYS A 43 4.19 0.61 -37.58
CA LYS A 43 3.84 -0.63 -36.86
C LYS A 43 2.95 -0.34 -35.64
N VAL A 44 3.21 0.76 -34.91
CA VAL A 44 2.36 1.23 -33.81
C VAL A 44 0.96 1.60 -34.29
N ASN A 45 0.84 2.36 -35.39
CA ASN A 45 -0.45 2.77 -35.92
C ASN A 45 -1.24 1.57 -36.48
N PHE A 46 -0.56 0.68 -37.20
CA PHE A 46 -1.16 -0.58 -37.68
C PHE A 46 -1.71 -1.41 -36.52
N LEU A 47 -0.93 -1.62 -35.45
CA LEU A 47 -1.37 -2.35 -34.27
C LEU A 47 -2.52 -1.64 -33.55
N GLY A 48 -2.50 -0.31 -33.46
CA GLY A 48 -3.61 0.48 -32.91
C GLY A 48 -4.91 0.21 -33.66
N ASN A 49 -4.89 0.32 -34.99
CA ASN A 49 -6.06 0.07 -35.85
C ASN A 49 -6.52 -1.40 -35.80
N ALA A 50 -5.58 -2.34 -35.68
CA ALA A 50 -5.91 -3.76 -35.49
C ALA A 50 -6.66 -4.00 -34.16
N ILE A 51 -6.25 -3.34 -33.08
CA ILE A 51 -6.93 -3.41 -31.78
C ILE A 51 -8.31 -2.74 -31.85
N ASP A 52 -8.44 -1.62 -32.57
CA ASP A 52 -9.74 -0.96 -32.74
C ASP A 52 -10.72 -1.84 -33.54
N LYS A 53 -10.23 -2.50 -34.60
CA LYS A 53 -11.03 -3.49 -35.35
C LYS A 53 -11.41 -4.70 -34.49
N LEU A 54 -10.50 -5.16 -33.63
CA LEU A 54 -10.78 -6.22 -32.67
C LEU A 54 -11.93 -5.83 -31.72
N ALA A 55 -11.93 -4.60 -31.21
CA ALA A 55 -13.01 -4.09 -30.36
C ALA A 55 -14.37 -4.06 -31.11
N GLU A 56 -14.38 -3.68 -32.39
CA GLU A 56 -15.57 -3.73 -33.24
C GLU A 56 -16.11 -5.17 -33.39
N LEU A 57 -15.22 -6.13 -33.69
CA LEU A 57 -15.59 -7.54 -33.81
C LEU A 57 -16.17 -8.11 -32.52
N ILE A 58 -15.62 -7.75 -31.36
CA ILE A 58 -16.12 -8.18 -30.05
C ILE A 58 -17.55 -7.69 -29.82
N ASN A 59 -17.84 -6.42 -30.15
CA ASN A 59 -19.19 -5.88 -30.04
C ASN A 59 -20.17 -6.58 -30.99
N ILE A 60 -19.74 -6.92 -32.21
CA ILE A 60 -20.55 -7.69 -33.16
C ILE A 60 -20.85 -9.09 -32.60
N ILE A 61 -19.84 -9.79 -32.05
CA ILE A 61 -20.02 -11.10 -31.44
C ILE A 61 -21.01 -11.05 -30.27
N GLN A 62 -20.93 -10.05 -29.40
CA GLN A 62 -21.90 -9.87 -28.31
C GLN A 62 -23.34 -9.78 -28.83
N SER A 63 -23.55 -9.01 -29.90
CA SER A 63 -24.87 -8.88 -30.52
C SER A 63 -25.36 -10.20 -31.15
N LEU A 64 -24.46 -10.95 -31.80
CA LEU A 64 -24.76 -12.24 -32.39
C LEU A 64 -25.02 -13.31 -31.33
N GLN A 65 -24.25 -13.34 -30.25
CA GLN A 65 -24.45 -14.24 -29.11
C GLN A 65 -25.83 -14.03 -28.46
N ASN A 66 -26.25 -12.78 -28.28
CA ASN A 66 -27.59 -12.46 -27.80
C ASN A 66 -28.69 -12.94 -28.75
N ALA A 67 -28.52 -12.77 -30.07
CA ALA A 67 -29.45 -13.29 -31.07
C ALA A 67 -29.49 -14.82 -31.09
N MET A 68 -28.34 -15.46 -30.85
CA MET A 68 -28.23 -16.91 -30.76
C MET A 68 -29.03 -17.48 -29.60
N LEU A 69 -29.31 -16.73 -28.52
CA LEU A 69 -30.12 -17.20 -27.39
C LEU A 69 -31.62 -17.36 -27.72
N ALA A 70 -32.07 -17.07 -28.94
CA ALA A 70 -33.45 -17.32 -29.36
C ALA A 70 -33.74 -18.84 -29.53
N PRO A 71 -35.00 -19.31 -29.36
CA PRO A 71 -35.33 -20.74 -29.41
C PRO A 71 -35.04 -21.50 -30.71
N LEU A 72 -34.91 -20.78 -31.82
CA LEU A 72 -34.50 -21.32 -33.11
C LEU A 72 -33.53 -20.30 -33.72
N PRO A 73 -32.21 -20.44 -33.48
CA PRO A 73 -31.22 -19.55 -34.06
C PRO A 73 -31.16 -19.77 -35.57
N ASP A 74 -31.21 -18.69 -36.35
CA ASP A 74 -31.01 -18.76 -37.79
C ASP A 74 -29.61 -19.29 -38.14
N ILE A 75 -29.53 -20.22 -39.09
CA ILE A 75 -28.27 -20.84 -39.54
C ILE A 75 -27.32 -19.76 -40.06
N GLN A 76 -27.85 -18.71 -40.69
CA GLN A 76 -27.04 -17.59 -41.17
C GLN A 76 -26.39 -16.80 -40.02
N SER A 77 -27.09 -16.64 -38.89
CA SER A 77 -26.55 -15.94 -37.71
C SER A 77 -25.47 -16.78 -37.01
N ARG A 78 -25.64 -18.10 -36.98
CA ARG A 78 -24.62 -19.04 -36.46
C ARG A 78 -23.34 -19.02 -37.32
N ASN A 79 -23.47 -19.11 -38.64
CA ASN A 79 -22.32 -19.07 -39.54
C ASN A 79 -21.58 -17.73 -39.45
N LYS A 80 -22.31 -16.61 -39.35
CA LYS A 80 -21.72 -15.28 -39.10
C LYS A 80 -20.98 -15.21 -37.77
N LEU A 81 -21.51 -15.83 -36.71
CA LEU A 81 -20.84 -15.87 -35.41
C LEU A 81 -19.53 -16.65 -35.49
N GLU A 82 -19.53 -17.82 -36.13
CA GLU A 82 -18.32 -18.64 -36.31
C GLU A 82 -17.25 -17.92 -37.15
N GLU A 83 -17.67 -17.27 -38.24
CA GLU A 83 -16.79 -16.44 -39.07
C GLU A 83 -16.12 -15.34 -38.25
N LYS A 84 -16.89 -14.63 -37.39
CA LYS A 84 -16.34 -13.54 -36.56
C LYS A 84 -15.46 -14.03 -35.42
N ILE A 85 -15.73 -15.20 -34.85
CA ILE A 85 -14.84 -15.85 -33.87
C ILE A 85 -13.49 -16.18 -34.53
N LEU A 86 -13.50 -16.71 -35.76
CA LEU A 86 -12.28 -17.00 -36.51
C LEU A 86 -11.50 -15.70 -36.82
N GLU A 87 -12.20 -14.64 -37.21
CA GLU A 87 -11.59 -13.32 -37.48
C GLU A 87 -10.90 -12.75 -36.22
N ILE A 88 -11.54 -12.85 -35.04
CA ILE A 88 -10.91 -12.46 -33.76
C ILE A 88 -9.68 -13.30 -33.45
N ARG A 89 -9.74 -14.61 -33.63
CA ARG A 89 -8.61 -15.52 -33.38
C ARG A 89 -7.41 -15.16 -34.24
N GLN A 90 -7.62 -14.94 -35.54
CA GLN A 90 -6.58 -14.57 -36.48
C GLN A 90 -5.99 -13.21 -36.14
N LEU A 91 -6.85 -12.20 -35.93
CA LEU A 91 -6.43 -10.84 -35.61
C LEU A 91 -5.66 -10.77 -34.28
N GLY A 92 -6.14 -11.46 -33.24
CA GLY A 92 -5.47 -11.56 -31.95
C GLY A 92 -4.10 -12.24 -32.05
N ASN A 93 -3.96 -13.29 -32.86
CA ASN A 93 -2.68 -13.94 -33.13
C ASN A 93 -1.70 -13.04 -33.88
N THR A 94 -2.18 -12.27 -34.86
CA THR A 94 -1.38 -11.30 -35.61
C THR A 94 -0.90 -10.16 -34.72
N ILE A 95 -1.78 -9.59 -33.87
CA ILE A 95 -1.41 -8.56 -32.89
C ILE A 95 -0.34 -9.11 -31.94
N ARG A 96 -0.56 -10.32 -31.39
CA ARG A 96 0.41 -11.01 -30.52
C ARG A 96 1.77 -11.19 -31.19
N LYS A 97 1.82 -11.61 -32.46
CA LYS A 97 3.08 -11.83 -33.19
C LYS A 97 3.83 -10.51 -33.43
N ASN A 98 3.13 -9.47 -33.85
CA ASN A 98 3.72 -8.15 -34.10
C ASN A 98 4.20 -7.46 -32.81
N LEU A 99 3.47 -7.60 -31.70
CA LEU A 99 3.90 -7.10 -30.38
C LEU A 99 5.19 -7.82 -29.92
N ASN A 100 5.29 -9.13 -30.15
CA ASN A 100 6.50 -9.89 -29.85
C ASN A 100 7.70 -9.44 -30.69
N GLU A 101 7.49 -9.12 -31.95
CA GLU A 101 8.53 -8.56 -32.83
C GLU A 101 8.97 -7.17 -32.39
N MET A 102 8.03 -6.29 -32.02
CA MET A 102 8.36 -4.98 -31.43
C MET A 102 9.19 -5.10 -30.17
N LYS A 103 8.90 -6.08 -29.32
CA LYS A 103 9.71 -6.39 -28.14
C LYS A 103 11.11 -6.90 -28.51
N LYS A 104 11.26 -7.74 -29.53
CA LYS A 104 12.58 -8.22 -29.98
C LYS A 104 13.48 -7.11 -30.51
N MET A 105 12.91 -6.06 -31.10
CA MET A 105 13.67 -4.87 -31.55
C MET A 105 14.33 -4.08 -30.41
N GLN A 106 13.97 -4.35 -29.14
CA GLN A 106 14.56 -3.71 -27.95
C GLN A 106 15.91 -4.35 -27.51
N GLY A 107 16.32 -5.49 -28.11
CA GLY A 107 17.42 -6.33 -27.61
C GLY A 107 18.80 -6.17 -28.29
N MET A 108 18.99 -5.22 -29.21
CA MET A 108 20.29 -5.01 -29.89
C MET A 108 21.00 -3.75 -29.39
N ASP A 109 21.95 -3.96 -28.47
CA ASP A 109 22.88 -2.95 -27.95
C ASP A 109 23.65 -2.22 -29.07
N THR A 110 23.54 -0.88 -29.15
CA THR A 110 24.63 -0.01 -29.66
C THR A 110 24.54 1.42 -29.10
N ASN A 111 25.66 1.91 -28.56
CA ASN A 111 25.90 3.21 -27.91
C ASN A 111 25.63 4.43 -28.82
N THR A 112 24.38 4.90 -28.93
CA THR A 112 24.04 6.21 -29.52
C THR A 112 22.80 6.81 -28.83
N ASP A 113 22.82 8.12 -28.50
CA ASP A 113 21.73 8.81 -27.79
C ASP A 113 20.39 8.80 -28.56
N GLU A 114 20.44 8.75 -29.89
CA GLU A 114 19.24 8.66 -30.76
C GLU A 114 18.58 7.26 -30.70
N LYS A 115 19.38 6.18 -30.61
CA LYS A 115 18.88 4.81 -30.44
C LYS A 115 18.24 4.62 -29.06
N ASN A 116 18.75 5.31 -28.02
CA ASN A 116 18.15 5.32 -26.68
C ASN A 116 16.75 5.97 -26.67
N ALA A 117 16.55 7.06 -27.40
CA ALA A 117 15.24 7.71 -27.52
C ALA A 117 14.24 6.83 -28.29
N ARG A 118 14.69 6.24 -29.40
CA ARG A 118 13.90 5.29 -30.19
C ARG A 118 13.49 4.06 -29.40
N GLN A 119 14.41 3.48 -28.63
CA GLN A 119 14.13 2.33 -27.78
C GLN A 119 13.07 2.64 -26.71
N ARG A 120 13.15 3.81 -26.05
CA ARG A 120 12.12 4.25 -25.09
C ARG A 120 10.75 4.45 -25.74
N ILE A 121 10.71 4.99 -26.97
CA ILE A 121 9.47 5.16 -27.72
C ILE A 121 8.86 3.79 -28.05
N ILE A 122 9.66 2.83 -28.50
CA ILE A 122 9.22 1.45 -28.77
C ILE A 122 8.71 0.81 -27.48
N GLU A 123 9.43 0.94 -26.36
CA GLU A 123 9.02 0.42 -25.04
C GLU A 123 7.65 0.96 -24.62
N ILE A 124 7.49 2.29 -24.57
CA ILE A 124 6.24 2.94 -24.16
C ILE A 124 5.07 2.51 -25.04
N HIS A 125 5.24 2.52 -26.37
CA HIS A 125 4.15 2.15 -27.27
C HIS A 125 3.84 0.64 -27.23
N THR A 126 4.84 -0.22 -27.04
CA THR A 126 4.62 -1.66 -26.88
C THR A 126 3.82 -1.93 -25.61
N ASP A 127 4.13 -1.25 -24.51
CA ASP A 127 3.42 -1.40 -23.24
C ASP A 127 1.96 -0.94 -23.37
N ILE A 128 1.72 0.26 -23.90
CA ILE A 128 0.36 0.81 -24.11
C ILE A 128 -0.48 -0.08 -25.03
N LEU A 129 0.09 -0.56 -26.14
CA LEU A 129 -0.62 -1.43 -27.07
C LEU A 129 -0.91 -2.81 -26.46
N THR A 130 0.00 -3.33 -25.64
CA THR A 130 -0.20 -4.61 -24.95
C THR A 130 -1.31 -4.51 -23.90
N GLU A 131 -1.36 -3.41 -23.13
CA GLU A 131 -2.42 -3.14 -22.15
C GLU A 131 -3.78 -3.02 -22.84
N ARG A 132 -3.89 -2.19 -23.88
CA ARG A 132 -5.14 -2.06 -24.66
C ARG A 132 -5.60 -3.38 -25.26
N PHE A 133 -4.66 -4.19 -25.77
CA PHE A 133 -4.98 -5.51 -26.31
C PHE A 133 -5.50 -6.45 -25.22
N CYS A 134 -4.85 -6.48 -24.05
CA CYS A 134 -5.31 -7.27 -22.90
C CYS A 134 -6.73 -6.88 -22.47
N ASP A 135 -7.05 -5.59 -22.43
CA ASP A 135 -8.38 -5.09 -22.04
C ASP A 135 -9.47 -5.54 -23.01
N GLU A 136 -9.24 -5.42 -24.33
CA GLU A 136 -10.20 -5.89 -25.33
C GLU A 136 -10.36 -7.42 -25.27
N MET A 137 -9.26 -8.17 -25.17
CA MET A 137 -9.33 -9.63 -25.03
C MET A 137 -10.03 -10.07 -23.73
N ASN A 138 -9.94 -9.28 -22.65
CA ASN A 138 -10.68 -9.54 -21.41
C ASN A 138 -12.18 -9.26 -21.55
N LYS A 139 -12.57 -8.23 -22.31
CA LYS A 139 -13.99 -8.02 -22.66
C LYS A 139 -14.54 -9.19 -23.47
N TYR A 140 -13.75 -9.71 -24.41
CA TYR A 140 -14.10 -10.92 -25.16
C TYR A 140 -14.23 -12.14 -24.25
N TYR A 141 -13.26 -12.38 -23.35
CA TYR A 141 -13.33 -13.45 -22.36
C TYR A 141 -14.63 -13.38 -21.52
N LYS A 142 -14.95 -12.20 -20.96
CA LYS A 142 -16.20 -12.01 -20.21
C LYS A 142 -17.44 -12.32 -21.04
N SER A 143 -17.46 -11.88 -22.31
CA SER A 143 -18.55 -12.17 -23.25
C SER A 143 -18.75 -13.67 -23.45
N VAL A 144 -17.65 -14.42 -23.65
CA VAL A 144 -17.70 -15.87 -23.86
C VAL A 144 -18.19 -16.59 -22.61
N VAL A 145 -17.71 -16.22 -21.42
CA VAL A 145 -18.16 -16.80 -20.16
C VAL A 145 -19.65 -16.52 -19.91
N THR A 146 -20.10 -15.28 -20.12
CA THR A 146 -21.52 -14.92 -19.99
C THR A 146 -22.40 -15.70 -20.98
N TYR A 147 -21.98 -15.85 -22.23
CA TYR A 147 -22.74 -16.65 -23.21
C TYR A 147 -22.79 -18.14 -22.82
N GLN A 148 -21.69 -18.70 -22.31
CA GLN A 148 -21.66 -20.08 -21.81
C GLN A 148 -22.62 -20.28 -20.63
N GLU A 149 -22.63 -19.36 -19.67
CA GLU A 149 -23.55 -19.41 -18.52
C GLU A 149 -25.01 -19.32 -18.97
N GLN A 150 -25.34 -18.46 -19.93
CA GLN A 150 -26.68 -18.34 -20.50
C GLN A 150 -27.12 -19.62 -21.25
N CYS A 151 -26.22 -20.24 -21.99
CA CYS A 151 -26.46 -21.55 -22.61
C CYS A 151 -26.73 -22.62 -21.55
N ARG A 152 -25.97 -22.62 -20.45
CA ARG A 152 -26.15 -23.55 -19.33
C ARG A 152 -27.50 -23.34 -18.63
N THR A 153 -27.87 -22.10 -18.28
CA THR A 153 -29.18 -21.78 -17.69
C THR A 153 -30.34 -22.22 -18.60
N ARG A 154 -30.17 -22.09 -19.92
CA ARG A 154 -31.18 -22.53 -20.89
C ARG A 154 -31.33 -24.04 -20.92
N ILE A 155 -30.23 -24.80 -20.96
CA ILE A 155 -30.26 -26.27 -20.88
C ILE A 155 -30.92 -26.71 -19.58
N ALA A 156 -30.53 -26.13 -18.44
CA ALA A 156 -31.12 -26.40 -17.13
C ALA A 156 -32.65 -26.20 -17.13
N ARG A 157 -33.12 -25.08 -17.68
CA ARG A 157 -34.56 -24.79 -17.79
C ARG A 157 -35.30 -25.79 -18.68
N GLN A 158 -34.71 -26.19 -19.81
CA GLN A 158 -35.31 -27.18 -20.70
C GLN A 158 -35.36 -28.57 -20.05
N MET A 159 -34.36 -28.93 -19.24
CA MET A 159 -34.35 -30.17 -18.45
C MET A 159 -35.45 -30.17 -17.37
N GLN A 160 -35.66 -29.05 -16.67
CA GLN A 160 -36.75 -28.90 -15.70
C GLN A 160 -38.13 -29.02 -16.35
N ILE A 161 -38.33 -28.44 -17.53
CA ILE A 161 -39.59 -28.56 -18.29
C ILE A 161 -39.86 -30.02 -18.69
N ALA A 162 -38.81 -30.77 -19.03
CA ALA A 162 -38.88 -32.20 -19.34
C ALA A 162 -39.09 -33.09 -18.08
N GLY A 163 -39.21 -32.50 -16.89
CA GLY A 163 -39.54 -33.19 -15.64
C GLY A 163 -38.33 -33.70 -14.85
N PHE A 164 -37.12 -33.23 -15.16
CA PHE A 164 -35.92 -33.53 -14.39
C PHE A 164 -35.71 -32.47 -13.29
N GLU A 165 -35.88 -32.85 -12.03
CA GLU A 165 -35.50 -32.02 -10.87
C GLU A 165 -34.02 -32.26 -10.53
N ASN A 166 -33.12 -31.60 -11.26
CA ASN A 166 -31.68 -31.71 -11.02
C ASN A 166 -31.16 -30.47 -10.27
N THR A 167 -30.23 -30.68 -9.34
CA THR A 167 -29.45 -29.61 -8.71
C THR A 167 -28.40 -29.04 -9.67
N ASP A 168 -27.93 -27.80 -9.48
CA ASP A 168 -26.92 -27.17 -10.37
C ASP A 168 -25.64 -28.01 -10.50
N ASP A 169 -25.25 -28.73 -9.43
CA ASP A 169 -24.11 -29.66 -9.37
C ASP A 169 -24.36 -30.97 -10.15
N GLU A 170 -25.62 -31.40 -10.28
CA GLU A 170 -25.99 -32.57 -11.09
C GLU A 170 -26.05 -32.18 -12.57
N ILE A 171 -26.52 -30.97 -12.89
CA ILE A 171 -26.48 -30.43 -14.26
C ILE A 171 -25.03 -30.31 -14.75
N ASP A 172 -24.09 -29.93 -13.89
CA ASP A 172 -22.65 -29.95 -14.21
C ASP A 172 -22.17 -31.35 -14.54
N LYS A 173 -22.45 -32.35 -13.69
CA LYS A 173 -22.10 -33.77 -13.96
C LYS A 173 -22.72 -34.32 -15.24
N LEU A 174 -23.90 -33.84 -15.60
CA LEU A 174 -24.59 -34.21 -16.85
C LEU A 174 -23.94 -33.57 -18.08
N LEU A 175 -23.34 -32.39 -17.93
CA LEU A 175 -22.59 -31.67 -18.98
C LEU A 175 -21.10 -32.09 -19.04
N GLU A 176 -20.54 -32.61 -17.93
CA GLU A 176 -19.13 -33.00 -17.74
C GLU A 176 -18.68 -34.15 -18.63
N ASN A 177 -19.51 -35.18 -18.83
CA ASN A 177 -19.14 -36.34 -19.63
C ASN A 177 -19.16 -35.99 -21.12
N GLY A 178 -18.09 -35.36 -21.61
CA GLY A 178 -17.86 -34.94 -23.01
C GLY A 178 -17.93 -36.04 -24.07
N HIS A 179 -18.43 -37.22 -23.72
CA HIS A 179 -18.98 -38.22 -24.62
C HIS A 179 -20.28 -38.79 -24.04
N SER A 180 -21.37 -38.01 -24.08
CA SER A 180 -22.69 -38.58 -23.97
C SER A 180 -23.70 -37.63 -24.57
N PHE A 181 -24.02 -37.87 -25.85
CA PHE A 181 -25.39 -37.71 -26.34
C PHE A 181 -26.34 -37.86 -25.13
N LEU A 182 -27.04 -36.79 -24.71
CA LEU A 182 -27.96 -36.73 -23.55
C LEU A 182 -28.35 -38.13 -23.08
N TYR A 183 -27.90 -38.55 -21.89
CA TYR A 183 -28.02 -39.92 -21.33
C TYR A 183 -29.12 -40.72 -22.02
N PRO A 184 -28.90 -41.98 -22.46
CA PRO A 184 -29.93 -42.75 -23.15
C PRO A 184 -31.33 -42.69 -22.49
N GLU A 185 -31.38 -42.59 -21.17
CA GLU A 185 -32.60 -42.31 -20.38
C GLU A 185 -33.22 -40.93 -20.62
N ILE A 186 -32.42 -39.85 -20.58
CA ILE A 186 -32.82 -38.47 -20.94
C ILE A 186 -33.23 -38.39 -22.42
N ARG A 187 -32.45 -38.96 -23.36
CA ARG A 187 -32.80 -39.04 -24.79
C ARG A 187 -34.16 -39.70 -25.00
N VAL A 188 -34.37 -40.89 -24.42
CA VAL A 188 -35.59 -41.68 -24.63
C VAL A 188 -36.82 -40.96 -24.07
N GLN A 189 -36.65 -40.16 -23.01
CA GLN A 189 -37.71 -39.36 -22.41
C GLN A 189 -38.01 -38.07 -23.21
N LEU A 190 -36.98 -37.43 -23.78
CA LEU A 190 -37.05 -36.25 -24.64
C LEU A 190 -37.32 -36.56 -26.14
N GLU A 191 -37.23 -37.82 -26.58
CA GLU A 191 -37.50 -38.24 -27.97
C GLU A 191 -38.93 -37.93 -28.43
N LYS A 192 -39.86 -37.80 -27.48
CA LYS A 192 -41.25 -37.37 -27.71
C LYS A 192 -41.36 -35.88 -28.05
N GLU A 193 -40.35 -35.07 -27.70
CA GLU A 193 -40.25 -33.64 -27.97
C GLU A 193 -38.97 -33.33 -28.77
N LYS A 194 -38.87 -33.85 -30.00
CA LYS A 194 -37.68 -33.72 -30.86
C LYS A 194 -37.06 -32.31 -30.90
N GLN A 195 -37.89 -31.26 -30.86
CA GLN A 195 -37.42 -29.87 -30.92
C GLN A 195 -36.63 -29.42 -29.66
N THR A 196 -37.01 -29.88 -28.47
CA THR A 196 -36.30 -29.53 -27.22
C THR A 196 -34.97 -30.25 -27.13
N LEU A 197 -34.92 -31.51 -27.59
CA LEU A 197 -33.68 -32.28 -27.72
C LEU A 197 -32.69 -31.61 -28.69
N TYR A 198 -33.14 -31.20 -29.89
CA TYR A 198 -32.28 -30.52 -30.87
C TYR A 198 -31.76 -29.17 -30.38
N ASP A 199 -32.55 -28.38 -29.64
CA ASP A 199 -32.08 -27.12 -29.04
C ASP A 199 -31.02 -27.41 -27.96
N MET A 200 -31.24 -28.38 -27.06
CA MET A 200 -30.25 -28.78 -26.05
C MET A 200 -28.92 -29.23 -26.67
N GLU A 201 -28.96 -30.08 -27.70
CA GLU A 201 -27.76 -30.56 -28.40
C GLU A 201 -27.00 -29.40 -29.05
N ALA A 202 -27.70 -28.48 -29.71
CA ALA A 202 -27.08 -27.31 -30.32
C ALA A 202 -26.40 -26.41 -29.27
N ARG A 203 -27.01 -26.23 -28.08
CA ARG A 203 -26.41 -25.44 -26.98
C ARG A 203 -25.20 -26.12 -26.36
N HIS A 204 -25.22 -27.43 -26.23
CA HIS A 204 -24.07 -28.16 -25.71
C HIS A 204 -22.85 -28.01 -26.63
N LEU A 205 -23.06 -28.06 -27.96
CA LEU A 205 -22.01 -27.78 -28.94
C LEU A 205 -21.49 -26.33 -28.83
N ASP A 206 -22.37 -25.36 -28.60
CA ASP A 206 -21.97 -23.98 -28.37
C ASP A 206 -21.13 -23.82 -27.08
N ILE A 207 -21.46 -24.54 -26.00
CA ILE A 207 -20.68 -24.57 -24.75
C ILE A 207 -19.27 -25.12 -25.00
N MET A 208 -19.14 -26.23 -25.72
CA MET A 208 -17.82 -26.80 -26.06
C MET A 208 -16.95 -25.80 -26.85
N LYS A 209 -17.55 -25.08 -27.81
CA LYS A 209 -16.84 -24.03 -28.57
C LYS A 209 -16.42 -22.84 -27.71
N CYS A 210 -17.21 -22.50 -26.68
CA CYS A 210 -16.84 -21.48 -25.72
C CYS A 210 -15.63 -21.92 -24.89
N GLU A 211 -15.59 -23.16 -24.43
CA GLU A 211 -14.44 -23.72 -23.70
C GLU A 211 -13.16 -23.71 -24.55
N ASP A 212 -13.25 -24.10 -25.82
CA ASP A 212 -12.10 -24.04 -26.73
C ASP A 212 -11.59 -22.60 -26.89
N SER A 213 -12.50 -21.64 -27.02
CA SER A 213 -12.14 -20.22 -27.08
C SER A 213 -11.50 -19.73 -25.78
N ILE A 214 -11.97 -20.19 -24.61
CA ILE A 214 -11.36 -19.86 -23.31
C ILE A 214 -9.95 -20.45 -23.17
N ARG A 215 -9.71 -21.67 -23.66
CA ARG A 215 -8.36 -22.29 -23.67
C ARG A 215 -7.38 -21.49 -24.52
N GLU A 216 -7.80 -21.05 -25.70
CA GLU A 216 -6.98 -20.23 -26.59
C GLU A 216 -6.69 -18.85 -25.97
N LEU A 217 -7.69 -18.22 -25.37
CA LEU A 217 -7.53 -16.95 -24.65
C LEU A 217 -6.54 -17.07 -23.50
N HIS A 218 -6.62 -18.17 -22.75
CA HIS A 218 -5.69 -18.44 -21.67
C HIS A 218 -4.24 -18.59 -22.15
N ALA A 219 -4.03 -19.36 -23.24
CA ALA A 219 -2.71 -19.47 -23.86
C ALA A 219 -2.16 -18.11 -24.32
N LEU A 220 -3.04 -17.25 -24.85
CA LEU A 220 -2.71 -15.90 -25.28
C LEU A 220 -2.34 -15.00 -24.08
N PHE A 221 -3.09 -15.02 -22.98
CA PHE A 221 -2.77 -14.23 -21.77
C PHE A 221 -1.44 -14.67 -21.12
N ILE A 222 -1.13 -15.97 -21.12
CA ILE A 222 0.17 -16.48 -20.66
C ILE A 222 1.32 -15.91 -21.50
N ASP A 223 1.14 -15.86 -22.82
CA ASP A 223 2.16 -15.30 -23.72
C ASP A 223 2.30 -13.78 -23.52
N LEU A 224 1.21 -13.05 -23.33
CA LEU A 224 1.23 -11.59 -23.06
C LEU A 224 1.87 -11.23 -21.72
N ALA A 225 1.70 -12.08 -20.69
CA ALA A 225 2.38 -11.92 -19.41
C ALA A 225 3.92 -11.96 -19.54
N ASP A 226 4.45 -12.65 -20.57
CA ASP A 226 5.88 -12.67 -20.89
C ASP A 226 6.32 -11.43 -21.69
N LEU A 227 5.40 -10.74 -22.40
CA LEU A 227 5.70 -9.48 -23.08
C LEU A 227 5.87 -8.31 -22.11
N ILE A 228 5.15 -8.29 -20.99
CA ILE A 228 5.21 -7.19 -20.02
C ILE A 228 6.32 -7.47 -19.00
N ASN A 229 7.47 -6.80 -19.16
CA ASN A 229 8.61 -6.94 -18.23
C ASN A 229 8.73 -5.73 -17.29
N ARG A 230 8.44 -6.00 -16.00
CA ARG A 230 8.99 -5.36 -14.80
C ARG A 230 8.65 -3.89 -14.53
N GLN A 231 7.35 -3.58 -14.35
CA GLN A 231 6.96 -2.51 -13.43
C GLN A 231 5.58 -2.72 -12.79
N GLY A 232 5.43 -3.81 -12.06
CA GLY A 232 4.93 -3.75 -10.68
C GLY A 232 3.46 -3.46 -10.38
N ALA A 233 2.61 -3.04 -11.32
CA ALA A 233 1.16 -3.13 -11.13
C ALA A 233 0.35 -3.49 -12.39
N ASP A 234 0.89 -3.39 -13.59
CA ASP A 234 0.24 -3.96 -14.79
C ASP A 234 0.28 -5.51 -14.79
N ILE A 235 1.20 -6.09 -14.00
CA ILE A 235 1.20 -7.53 -13.71
C ILE A 235 -0.07 -7.93 -12.94
N SER A 236 -0.66 -7.03 -12.13
CA SER A 236 -1.84 -7.38 -11.32
C SER A 236 -3.05 -7.68 -12.18
N SER A 237 -3.38 -6.81 -13.16
CA SER A 237 -4.56 -7.00 -14.00
C SER A 237 -4.45 -8.23 -14.91
N ILE A 238 -3.26 -8.53 -15.45
CA ILE A 238 -3.05 -9.75 -16.25
C ILE A 238 -2.96 -10.98 -15.36
N ALA A 239 -2.36 -10.89 -14.17
CA ALA A 239 -2.40 -11.97 -13.19
C ALA A 239 -3.84 -12.25 -12.74
N ASP A 240 -4.69 -11.23 -12.63
CA ASP A 240 -6.11 -11.39 -12.35
C ASP A 240 -6.86 -12.01 -13.54
N HIS A 241 -6.55 -11.62 -14.79
CA HIS A 241 -7.13 -12.25 -15.98
C HIS A 241 -6.69 -13.71 -16.16
N VAL A 242 -5.42 -14.02 -15.91
CA VAL A 242 -4.86 -15.38 -15.89
C VAL A 242 -5.45 -16.17 -14.73
N LYS A 243 -5.56 -15.59 -13.54
CA LYS A 243 -6.17 -16.23 -12.37
C LYS A 243 -7.65 -16.52 -12.61
N ASN A 244 -8.43 -15.59 -13.16
CA ASN A 244 -9.83 -15.82 -13.48
C ASN A 244 -9.98 -16.92 -14.53
N ALA A 245 -9.09 -16.96 -15.54
CA ALA A 245 -9.07 -18.02 -16.54
C ALA A 245 -8.63 -19.38 -15.95
N ASP A 246 -7.62 -19.41 -15.08
CA ASP A 246 -7.13 -20.61 -14.38
C ASP A 246 -8.19 -21.14 -13.40
N GLU A 247 -8.78 -20.29 -12.57
CA GLU A 247 -9.86 -20.62 -11.62
C GLU A 247 -11.09 -21.17 -12.38
N TYR A 248 -11.39 -20.60 -13.55
CA TYR A 248 -12.44 -21.10 -14.43
C TYR A 248 -12.08 -22.42 -15.14
N LEU A 249 -10.81 -22.65 -15.47
CA LEU A 249 -10.34 -23.90 -16.06
C LEU A 249 -10.23 -25.02 -15.00
N GLU A 250 -9.97 -24.66 -13.73
CA GLU A 250 -9.94 -25.58 -12.59
C GLU A 250 -11.36 -26.03 -12.16
N THR A 251 -12.39 -25.20 -12.39
CA THR A 251 -13.79 -25.60 -12.22
C THR A 251 -14.33 -26.49 -13.35
N ILE A 252 -13.57 -26.69 -14.44
CA ILE A 252 -13.93 -27.59 -15.54
C ILE A 252 -13.27 -28.97 -15.31
N PRO A 253 -14.02 -30.03 -14.96
CA PRO A 253 -13.44 -31.32 -14.53
C PRO A 253 -12.74 -32.13 -15.62
N HIS A 254 -12.89 -31.76 -16.89
CA HIS A 254 -12.30 -32.46 -18.04
C HIS A 254 -11.23 -31.63 -18.75
N ILE A 255 -10.00 -31.77 -18.28
CA ILE A 255 -8.84 -31.59 -19.16
C ILE A 255 -8.00 -32.87 -19.09
N LEU A 256 -7.84 -33.54 -20.25
CA LEU A 256 -6.77 -34.49 -20.51
C LEU A 256 -5.46 -33.97 -19.88
N PRO A 257 -4.55 -34.81 -19.36
CA PRO A 257 -3.32 -34.31 -18.74
C PRO A 257 -2.68 -33.32 -19.70
N SER A 258 -2.70 -32.03 -19.33
CA SER A 258 -2.09 -30.98 -20.12
C SER A 258 -0.70 -31.51 -20.45
N LYS A 259 -0.41 -31.70 -21.76
CA LYS A 259 0.94 -32.07 -22.18
C LYS A 259 1.83 -31.10 -21.44
N LYS A 260 2.60 -31.62 -20.47
CA LYS A 260 3.53 -30.86 -19.65
C LYS A 260 4.46 -30.20 -20.66
N SER A 261 4.16 -28.96 -21.04
CA SER A 261 5.07 -28.14 -21.82
C SER A 261 6.28 -27.98 -20.93
N ASN A 262 7.34 -28.65 -21.34
CA ASN A 262 8.50 -28.97 -20.53
C ASN A 262 9.41 -27.73 -20.47
N ARG A 263 8.92 -26.66 -19.85
CA ARG A 263 9.69 -25.44 -19.57
C ARG A 263 9.64 -25.18 -18.06
N PRO A 264 10.54 -25.80 -17.27
CA PRO A 264 10.58 -25.64 -15.81
C PRO A 264 10.73 -24.17 -15.37
N ALA A 265 11.26 -23.29 -16.22
CA ALA A 265 11.38 -21.86 -15.92
C ALA A 265 10.05 -21.07 -16.02
N LYS A 266 9.11 -21.43 -16.92
CA LYS A 266 7.82 -20.72 -17.08
C LYS A 266 6.76 -21.20 -16.09
N LYS A 267 6.77 -22.49 -15.73
CA LYS A 267 5.87 -23.04 -14.69
C LYS A 267 6.13 -22.47 -13.30
N VAL A 268 7.38 -22.11 -13.02
CA VAL A 268 7.78 -21.44 -11.77
C VAL A 268 7.31 -19.98 -11.74
N ILE A 269 7.34 -19.26 -12.88
CA ILE A 269 6.87 -17.87 -12.98
C ILE A 269 5.35 -17.78 -12.77
N LEU A 270 4.58 -18.68 -13.38
CA LEU A 270 3.11 -18.72 -13.21
C LEU A 270 2.72 -19.08 -11.78
N SER A 271 3.34 -20.12 -11.18
CA SER A 271 3.06 -20.52 -9.78
C SER A 271 3.56 -19.53 -8.72
N LEU A 272 4.56 -18.71 -9.04
CA LEU A 272 4.99 -17.59 -8.19
C LEU A 272 4.06 -16.38 -8.27
N SER A 273 3.28 -16.23 -9.34
CA SER A 273 2.33 -15.11 -9.49
C SER A 273 0.91 -15.47 -9.05
N SER A 274 0.42 -16.68 -9.35
CA SER A 274 -0.93 -17.12 -9.00
C SER A 274 -1.07 -17.63 -7.56
N ASN A 275 0.04 -18.00 -6.91
CA ASN A 275 0.04 -18.60 -5.56
C ASN A 275 1.22 -18.15 -4.67
N SER A 276 1.82 -16.97 -4.87
CA SER A 276 2.77 -16.50 -3.86
C SER A 276 2.03 -16.15 -2.56
N PRO A 277 2.37 -16.77 -1.42
CA PRO A 277 1.77 -16.40 -0.15
C PRO A 277 2.15 -14.97 0.25
N LEU A 278 3.20 -14.39 -0.32
CA LEU A 278 3.76 -13.10 0.10
C LEU A 278 2.82 -11.91 -0.20
N PRO A 279 2.29 -11.70 -1.42
CA PRO A 279 1.31 -10.64 -1.67
C PRO A 279 0.04 -10.78 -0.83
N TYR A 280 -0.48 -12.01 -0.67
CA TYR A 280 -1.63 -12.27 0.20
C TYR A 280 -1.32 -11.95 1.67
N VAL A 281 -0.17 -12.41 2.19
CA VAL A 281 0.29 -12.10 3.54
C VAL A 281 0.50 -10.60 3.71
N GLN A 282 1.07 -9.92 2.71
CA GLN A 282 1.22 -8.47 2.71
C GLN A 282 -0.14 -7.78 2.82
N GLN A 283 -1.14 -8.20 2.05
CA GLN A 283 -2.51 -7.64 2.12
C GLN A 283 -3.13 -7.83 3.51
N GLN A 284 -2.97 -9.02 4.11
CA GLN A 284 -3.45 -9.30 5.46
C GLN A 284 -2.70 -8.47 6.52
N LEU A 285 -1.39 -8.29 6.36
CA LEU A 285 -0.57 -7.45 7.24
C LEU A 285 -0.95 -5.97 7.13
N ILE A 286 -1.28 -5.46 5.95
CA ILE A 286 -1.81 -4.10 5.80
C ILE A 286 -3.18 -4.02 6.50
N ARG A 287 -4.11 -4.93 6.19
CA ARG A 287 -5.47 -4.88 6.74
C ARG A 287 -5.50 -4.94 8.27
N TYR A 288 -4.79 -5.88 8.89
CA TYR A 288 -4.80 -6.05 10.34
C TYR A 288 -3.67 -5.29 11.05
N GLY A 289 -2.45 -5.34 10.52
CA GLY A 289 -1.28 -4.70 11.12
C GLY A 289 -1.37 -3.17 11.11
N ASP A 290 -1.66 -2.56 9.96
CA ASP A 290 -1.76 -1.10 9.89
C ASP A 290 -2.97 -0.57 10.65
N SER A 291 -4.08 -1.33 10.71
CA SER A 291 -5.23 -1.00 11.55
C SER A 291 -4.86 -0.98 13.04
N ILE A 292 -4.10 -1.97 13.52
CA ILE A 292 -3.60 -1.99 14.90
C ILE A 292 -2.67 -0.80 15.13
N PHE A 293 -1.74 -0.53 14.21
CA PHE A 293 -0.83 0.61 14.33
C PHE A 293 -1.56 1.95 14.34
N LEU A 294 -2.61 2.11 13.55
CA LEU A 294 -3.43 3.32 13.54
C LEU A 294 -4.14 3.52 14.89
N ILE A 295 -4.78 2.48 15.44
CA ILE A 295 -5.50 2.55 16.73
C ILE A 295 -4.54 2.88 17.88
N PHE A 296 -3.46 2.10 18.03
CA PHE A 296 -2.49 2.29 19.12
C PHE A 296 -1.66 3.57 18.92
N GLY A 297 -1.32 3.90 17.67
CA GLY A 297 -0.56 5.10 17.33
C GLY A 297 -1.33 6.40 17.60
N VAL A 298 -2.58 6.49 17.13
CA VAL A 298 -3.43 7.67 17.35
C VAL A 298 -3.74 7.84 18.84
N SER A 299 -4.14 6.76 19.51
CA SER A 299 -4.43 6.82 20.96
C SER A 299 -3.20 7.23 21.77
N GLY A 300 -2.04 6.66 21.50
CA GLY A 300 -0.77 7.02 22.13
C GLY A 300 -0.38 8.48 21.89
N CYS A 301 -0.47 8.96 20.64
CA CYS A 301 -0.15 10.36 20.31
C CYS A 301 -1.09 11.33 21.02
N CYS A 302 -2.39 11.06 21.04
CA CYS A 302 -3.38 11.89 21.75
C CYS A 302 -3.09 11.95 23.26
N LEU A 303 -2.80 10.80 23.89
CA LEU A 303 -2.44 10.77 25.32
C LEU A 303 -1.14 11.54 25.61
N ASN A 304 -0.13 11.42 24.75
CA ASN A 304 1.10 12.20 24.87
C ASN A 304 0.84 13.70 24.80
N ILE A 305 0.04 14.15 23.82
CA ILE A 305 -0.30 15.57 23.65
C ILE A 305 -1.03 16.08 24.90
N LEU A 306 -2.01 15.35 25.42
CA LEU A 306 -2.75 15.73 26.62
C LEU A 306 -1.86 15.78 27.87
N LEU A 307 -0.97 14.79 28.05
CA LEU A 307 -0.07 14.71 29.19
C LEU A 307 0.97 15.83 29.16
N LEU A 308 1.63 16.04 28.02
CA LEU A 308 2.69 17.04 27.84
C LEU A 308 2.15 18.47 27.82
N SER A 309 0.85 18.65 27.55
CA SER A 309 0.18 19.95 27.66
C SER A 309 -0.06 20.39 29.11
N ARG A 310 0.22 19.56 30.11
CA ARG A 310 0.12 19.98 31.52
C ARG A 310 1.21 20.98 31.89
N ARG A 311 0.84 21.96 32.71
CA ARG A 311 1.70 23.07 33.16
C ARG A 311 3.04 22.60 33.75
N GLN A 312 3.07 21.43 34.39
CA GLN A 312 4.28 20.84 34.94
C GLN A 312 5.34 20.53 33.88
N PHE A 313 4.95 20.02 32.70
CA PHE A 313 5.86 19.66 31.62
C PHE A 313 6.21 20.83 30.70
N GLN A 314 5.33 21.83 30.59
CA GLN A 314 5.56 23.04 29.80
C GLN A 314 6.73 23.91 30.28
N THR A 315 7.23 23.67 31.50
CA THR A 315 8.42 24.36 32.04
C THR A 315 9.73 23.86 31.43
N SER A 316 9.75 22.68 30.81
CA SER A 316 10.96 22.06 30.27
C SER A 316 11.07 22.23 28.75
N SER A 317 12.20 22.73 28.27
CA SER A 317 12.50 22.89 26.83
C SER A 317 12.36 21.59 26.04
N CYS A 318 12.96 20.50 26.51
CA CYS A 318 12.86 19.18 25.88
C CYS A 318 11.42 18.65 25.74
N CYS A 319 10.54 18.93 26.71
CA CYS A 319 9.14 18.50 26.63
C CYS A 319 8.39 19.21 25.50
N THR A 320 8.83 20.39 25.10
CA THR A 320 8.32 21.10 23.91
C THR A 320 8.61 20.30 22.64
N TYR A 321 9.81 19.72 22.51
CA TYR A 321 10.15 18.85 21.38
C TYR A 321 9.34 17.54 21.41
N PHE A 322 9.15 16.90 22.57
CA PHE A 322 8.30 15.69 22.67
C PHE A 322 6.84 15.95 22.33
N GLN A 323 6.32 17.13 22.67
CA GLN A 323 4.98 17.53 22.28
C GLN A 323 4.89 17.72 20.76
N ALA A 324 5.88 18.41 20.16
CA ALA A 324 5.95 18.56 18.70
C ALA A 324 6.07 17.20 17.99
N LEU A 325 6.91 16.29 18.51
CA LEU A 325 7.05 14.92 18.02
C LEU A 325 5.71 14.18 18.00
N SER A 326 4.91 14.32 19.05
CA SER A 326 3.61 13.64 19.15
C SER A 326 2.59 14.19 18.13
N VAL A 327 2.63 15.49 17.84
CA VAL A 327 1.78 16.11 16.80
C VAL A 327 2.23 15.68 15.40
N ILE A 328 3.53 15.72 15.12
CA ILE A 328 4.07 15.29 13.83
C ILE A 328 3.83 13.80 13.60
N ALA A 329 4.01 12.96 14.62
CA ALA A 329 3.74 11.52 14.56
C ALA A 329 2.26 11.24 14.29
N LEU A 330 1.34 12.00 14.89
CA LEU A 330 -0.09 11.87 14.60
C LEU A 330 -0.39 12.11 13.13
N ILE A 331 0.14 13.20 12.54
CA ILE A 331 -0.03 13.52 11.12
C ILE A 331 0.62 12.45 10.24
N HIS A 332 1.81 11.98 10.61
CA HIS A 332 2.54 10.96 9.86
C HIS A 332 1.76 9.65 9.81
N ILE A 333 1.29 9.14 10.95
CA ILE A 333 0.57 7.86 11.05
C ILE A 333 -0.77 7.94 10.32
N THR A 334 -1.54 9.01 10.49
CA THR A 334 -2.87 9.12 9.87
C THR A 334 -2.79 9.20 8.35
N ILE A 335 -1.83 9.95 7.80
CA ILE A 335 -1.67 10.10 6.35
C ILE A 335 -0.98 8.87 5.75
N ALA A 336 0.05 8.33 6.41
CA ALA A 336 0.76 7.18 5.87
C ALA A 336 -0.12 5.92 5.87
N LEU A 337 -0.70 5.56 7.02
CA LEU A 337 -1.46 4.31 7.19
C LEU A 337 -2.92 4.45 6.73
N GLY A 338 -3.54 5.60 6.96
CA GLY A 338 -4.95 5.81 6.59
C GLY A 338 -5.19 5.70 5.08
N LEU A 339 -4.25 6.18 4.26
CA LEU A 339 -4.32 6.03 2.80
C LEU A 339 -4.04 4.59 2.33
N TYR A 340 -3.13 3.84 3.00
CA TYR A 340 -2.90 2.42 2.67
C TYR A 340 -4.12 1.54 2.98
N LEU A 341 -4.84 1.84 4.05
CA LEU A 341 -6.09 1.14 4.39
C LEU A 341 -7.22 1.49 3.41
N TYR A 342 -7.29 2.74 2.98
CA TYR A 342 -8.31 3.18 2.01
C TYR A 342 -8.16 2.50 0.64
N THR A 343 -6.92 2.31 0.18
CA THR A 343 -6.58 1.68 -1.11
C THR A 343 -6.85 0.18 -1.16
N LEU A 344 -7.06 -0.49 -0.02
CA LEU A 344 -7.35 -1.93 0.01
C LEU A 344 -8.72 -2.29 -0.57
N ASP A 345 -9.72 -1.42 -0.34
CA ASP A 345 -11.12 -1.71 -0.62
C ASP A 345 -11.73 -0.75 -1.66
N ASN A 346 -10.96 0.24 -2.16
CA ASN A 346 -11.40 1.23 -3.14
C ASN A 346 -10.41 1.34 -4.31
N ILE A 347 -10.89 1.78 -5.48
CA ILE A 347 -10.06 2.12 -6.64
C ILE A 347 -8.96 3.07 -6.19
N ASP A 348 -7.69 2.71 -6.47
CA ASP A 348 -6.51 3.43 -6.01
C ASP A 348 -6.61 4.93 -6.33
N PRO A 349 -6.85 5.82 -5.34
CA PRO A 349 -6.80 7.26 -5.56
C PRO A 349 -5.37 7.72 -5.91
N LEU A 350 -4.37 6.85 -5.75
CA LEU A 350 -3.01 7.01 -6.23
C LEU A 350 -2.89 7.01 -7.75
N GLY A 351 -3.92 6.58 -8.48
CA GLY A 351 -4.01 6.73 -9.92
C GLY A 351 -4.11 8.19 -10.38
N ILE A 352 -4.41 9.12 -9.46
CA ILE A 352 -4.39 10.56 -9.71
C ILE A 352 -2.98 11.09 -9.39
N SER A 353 -2.30 11.62 -10.41
CA SER A 353 -0.91 12.11 -10.35
C SER A 353 -0.62 13.03 -9.15
N ILE A 354 -1.57 13.88 -8.78
CA ILE A 354 -1.43 14.84 -7.68
C ILE A 354 -1.44 14.15 -6.32
N ILE A 355 -2.36 13.20 -6.11
CA ILE A 355 -2.51 12.50 -4.81
C ILE A 355 -1.28 11.63 -4.54
N CYS A 356 -0.80 10.93 -5.57
CA CYS A 356 0.45 10.18 -5.55
C CYS A 356 1.63 11.04 -5.05
N LYS A 357 1.89 12.17 -5.71
CA LYS A 357 3.01 13.07 -5.37
C LYS A 357 2.87 13.67 -3.97
N LEU A 358 1.67 14.15 -3.64
CA LEU A 358 1.39 14.79 -2.35
C LEU A 358 1.57 13.82 -1.18
N ARG A 359 1.12 12.57 -1.35
CA ARG A 359 1.27 11.53 -0.33
C ARG A 359 2.73 11.29 0.04
N PHE A 360 3.56 10.94 -0.94
CA PHE A 360 4.97 10.65 -0.69
C PHE A 360 5.69 11.88 -0.12
N TYR A 361 5.36 13.07 -0.60
CA TYR A 361 5.88 14.31 -0.03
C TYR A 361 5.53 14.49 1.45
N ILE A 362 4.25 14.33 1.83
CA ILE A 362 3.83 14.52 3.22
C ILE A 362 4.45 13.45 4.13
N VAL A 363 4.40 12.18 3.72
CA VAL A 363 4.96 11.07 4.49
C VAL A 363 6.46 11.27 4.71
N GLN A 364 7.18 11.66 3.66
CA GLN A 364 8.62 11.90 3.73
C GLN A 364 8.98 13.13 4.57
N SER A 365 8.25 14.23 4.40
CA SER A 365 8.49 15.48 5.14
C SER A 365 8.24 15.29 6.63
N THR A 366 7.11 14.66 6.99
CA THR A 366 6.75 14.39 8.39
C THR A 366 7.72 13.40 9.05
N ALA A 367 8.17 12.36 8.33
CA ALA A 367 9.20 11.46 8.82
C ALA A 367 10.51 12.19 9.15
N MET A 368 10.95 13.12 8.30
CA MET A 368 12.18 13.88 8.54
C MET A 368 12.03 14.88 9.69
N MET A 369 10.92 15.61 9.77
CA MET A 369 10.65 16.50 10.90
C MET A 369 10.68 15.76 12.23
N TYR A 370 10.09 14.56 12.27
CA TYR A 370 10.07 13.71 13.45
C TYR A 370 11.49 13.30 13.89
N ARG A 371 12.33 12.83 12.96
CA ARG A 371 13.72 12.42 13.24
C ARG A 371 14.60 13.57 13.76
N TRP A 372 14.46 14.75 13.15
CA TRP A 372 15.26 15.91 13.50
C TRP A 372 14.80 16.59 14.79
N CYS A 373 13.50 16.59 15.08
CA CYS A 373 13.00 16.98 16.40
C CYS A 373 13.59 16.11 17.52
N LEU A 374 13.70 14.79 17.33
CA LEU A 374 14.32 13.90 18.30
C LEU A 374 15.81 14.18 18.48
N THR A 375 16.53 14.37 17.38
CA THR A 375 17.97 14.68 17.39
C THR A 375 18.25 15.97 18.15
N ILE A 376 17.46 17.02 17.90
CA ILE A 376 17.57 18.29 18.62
C ILE A 376 17.13 18.17 20.08
N ALA A 377 16.16 17.32 20.41
CA ALA A 377 15.80 17.05 21.82
C ALA A 377 16.96 16.44 22.60
N CYS A 378 17.74 15.54 21.97
CA CYS A 378 18.98 15.00 22.54
C CYS A 378 20.03 16.10 22.75
N PHE A 379 20.18 17.01 21.79
CA PHE A 379 21.09 18.16 21.92
C PHE A 379 20.65 19.14 23.02
N ASP A 380 19.35 19.47 23.12
CA ASP A 380 18.77 20.29 24.20
C ASP A 380 19.09 19.70 25.57
N ARG A 381 19.03 18.37 25.69
CA ARG A 381 19.36 17.66 26.92
C ARG A 381 20.85 17.66 27.23
N TYR A 382 21.70 17.55 26.22
CA TYR A 382 23.13 17.78 26.36
C TYR A 382 23.42 19.20 26.85
N ALA A 383 22.81 20.21 26.23
CA ALA A 383 22.97 21.61 26.60
C ALA A 383 22.59 21.88 28.07
N LEU A 384 21.48 21.30 28.55
CA LEU A 384 21.06 21.38 29.96
C LEU A 384 22.06 20.72 30.92
N SER A 385 22.70 19.63 30.50
CA SER A 385 23.64 18.89 31.35
C SER A 385 25.01 19.56 31.49
N SER A 386 25.33 20.52 30.61
CA SER A 386 26.64 21.14 30.52
C SER A 386 26.97 22.10 31.65
N ALA A 387 28.25 22.18 32.00
CA ALA A 387 28.78 23.16 32.94
C ALA A 387 28.86 24.58 32.36
N ASP A 388 28.92 24.75 31.03
CA ASP A 388 28.96 26.07 30.39
C ASP A 388 27.58 26.77 30.48
N VAL A 389 27.56 27.97 31.06
CA VAL A 389 26.36 28.81 31.19
C VAL A 389 25.81 29.19 29.81
N ARG A 390 26.69 29.47 28.84
CA ARG A 390 26.28 29.87 27.48
C ARG A 390 25.53 28.74 26.80
N LEU A 391 26.01 27.51 26.95
CA LEU A 391 25.37 26.35 26.35
C LEU A 391 24.00 26.07 27.01
N ARG A 392 23.89 26.20 28.34
CA ARG A 392 22.60 26.04 29.04
C ARG A 392 21.54 27.06 28.60
N LYS A 393 21.93 28.27 28.16
CA LYS A 393 20.98 29.28 27.67
C LYS A 393 20.21 28.81 26.43
N PHE A 394 20.78 27.92 25.61
CA PHE A 394 20.08 27.36 24.44
C PHE A 394 18.89 26.50 24.82
N ALA A 395 18.95 25.82 25.97
CA ALA A 395 17.88 24.95 26.45
C ALA A 395 16.78 25.74 27.17
N ASN A 396 16.15 26.63 26.41
CA ASN A 396 15.07 27.49 26.84
C ASN A 396 13.81 27.17 26.03
N VAL A 397 12.64 27.13 26.68
CA VAL A 397 11.34 26.85 26.04
C VAL A 397 11.05 27.80 24.87
N LYS A 398 11.41 29.09 24.99
CA LYS A 398 11.21 30.07 23.90
C LYS A 398 12.08 29.75 22.67
N ILE A 399 13.32 29.31 22.91
CA ILE A 399 14.24 28.91 21.84
C ILE A 399 13.75 27.60 21.23
N ALA A 400 13.39 26.62 22.05
CA ALA A 400 12.87 25.34 21.60
C ALA A 400 11.68 25.49 20.64
N ARG A 401 10.72 26.37 20.95
CA ARG A 401 9.59 26.66 20.05
C ARG A 401 10.03 27.22 18.69
N ARG A 402 11.00 28.14 18.68
CA ARG A 402 11.55 28.70 17.42
C ARG A 402 12.29 27.63 16.62
N VAL A 403 13.05 26.77 17.29
CA VAL A 403 13.76 25.67 16.65
C VAL A 403 12.80 24.65 16.04
N VAL A 404 11.71 24.29 16.73
CA VAL A 404 10.67 23.42 16.15
C VAL A 404 10.08 24.02 14.87
N VAL A 405 9.75 25.30 14.87
CA VAL A 405 9.25 26.00 13.66
C VAL A 405 10.30 25.98 12.54
N ALA A 406 11.57 26.24 12.87
CA ALA A 406 12.65 26.18 11.90
C ALA A 406 12.81 24.76 11.30
N ILE A 407 12.74 23.70 12.12
CA ILE A 407 12.77 22.30 11.65
C ILE A 407 11.63 22.06 10.65
N ILE A 408 10.41 22.48 10.97
CA ILE A 408 9.26 22.31 10.07
C ILE A 408 9.52 23.02 8.73
N LEU A 409 9.94 24.29 8.75
CA LEU A 409 10.18 25.06 7.53
C LEU A 409 11.31 24.45 6.68
N ILE A 410 12.43 24.09 7.31
CA ILE A 410 13.58 23.48 6.62
C ILE A 410 13.17 22.17 5.95
N TRP A 411 12.45 21.30 6.65
CA TRP A 411 12.08 19.99 6.12
C TRP A 411 10.91 20.01 5.15
N LEU A 412 10.11 21.07 5.10
CA LEU A 412 9.18 21.29 3.98
C LEU A 412 9.94 21.63 2.69
N VAL A 413 11.02 22.43 2.79
CA VAL A 413 11.80 22.85 1.61
C VAL A 413 12.74 21.73 1.12
N LEU A 414 13.48 21.09 2.02
CA LEU A 414 14.48 20.08 1.64
C LEU A 414 13.87 18.85 0.96
N THR A 415 12.60 18.54 1.20
CA THR A 415 11.88 17.40 0.60
C THR A 415 11.11 17.77 -0.67
N LEU A 416 11.20 19.00 -1.19
CA LEU A 416 10.51 19.42 -2.42
C LEU A 416 10.94 18.63 -3.67
N HIS A 417 12.09 17.96 -3.63
CA HIS A 417 12.53 17.07 -4.71
C HIS A 417 11.66 15.80 -4.82
N ILE A 418 10.90 15.43 -3.79
CA ILE A 418 10.09 14.21 -3.76
C ILE A 418 8.96 14.25 -4.81
N PRO A 419 8.07 15.26 -4.86
CA PRO A 419 7.07 15.40 -5.92
C PRO A 419 7.62 15.37 -7.36
N ILE A 420 8.89 15.74 -7.54
CA ILE A 420 9.56 15.77 -8.84
C ILE A 420 9.94 14.34 -9.27
N PHE A 421 10.39 13.53 -8.32
CA PHE A 421 10.83 12.15 -8.59
C PHE A 421 9.70 11.14 -8.62
N TYR A 422 8.52 11.40 -8.06
CA TYR A 422 7.40 10.48 -8.14
C TYR A 422 6.48 10.85 -9.30
N ASN A 423 6.07 9.86 -10.09
CA ASN A 423 5.08 10.05 -11.14
C ASN A 423 4.12 8.87 -11.20
N THR A 424 2.98 9.08 -11.85
CA THR A 424 2.01 8.03 -12.13
C THR A 424 2.23 7.49 -13.54
N ILE A 425 2.53 6.19 -13.66
CA ILE A 425 2.55 5.45 -14.92
C ILE A 425 1.46 4.38 -14.79
N ASN A 426 0.48 4.35 -15.71
CA ASN A 426 -0.64 3.40 -15.69
C ASN A 426 -1.40 3.35 -14.35
N HIS A 427 -1.66 4.52 -13.76
CA HIS A 427 -2.27 4.67 -12.41
C HIS A 427 -1.43 4.15 -11.23
N ILE A 428 -0.18 3.75 -11.47
CA ILE A 428 0.76 3.27 -10.46
C ILE A 428 1.71 4.40 -10.09
N CYS A 429 1.76 4.72 -8.80
CA CYS A 429 2.65 5.72 -8.26
C CYS A 429 4.05 5.13 -8.03
N ILE A 430 5.02 5.48 -8.87
CA ILE A 430 6.40 4.99 -8.77
C ILE A 430 7.42 6.13 -8.82
N ILE A 431 8.64 5.85 -8.33
CA ILE A 431 9.79 6.72 -8.54
C ILE A 431 10.13 6.66 -10.04
N TYR A 432 10.27 7.82 -10.66
CA TYR A 432 10.73 8.02 -12.02
C TYR A 432 11.98 7.17 -12.27
N ASN A 433 11.96 6.40 -13.36
CA ASN A 433 12.90 5.32 -13.65
C ASN A 433 14.28 5.87 -14.08
N ASN A 434 14.89 6.67 -13.22
CA ASN A 434 16.17 7.33 -13.41
C ASN A 434 17.09 6.93 -12.25
N ILE A 435 18.19 6.28 -12.60
CA ILE A 435 19.18 5.80 -11.65
C ILE A 435 19.73 6.92 -10.78
N PHE A 436 19.98 8.09 -11.38
CA PHE A 436 20.50 9.23 -10.63
C PHE A 436 19.50 9.69 -9.57
N ALA A 437 18.20 9.70 -9.88
CA ALA A 437 17.15 10.05 -8.93
C ALA A 437 17.04 9.00 -7.80
N SER A 438 17.10 7.71 -8.14
CA SER A 438 17.04 6.61 -7.16
C SER A 438 18.24 6.62 -6.20
N LEU A 439 19.46 6.76 -6.73
CA LEU A 439 20.68 6.86 -5.94
C LEU A 439 20.70 8.13 -5.08
N TYR A 440 20.31 9.27 -5.64
CA TYR A 440 20.20 10.52 -4.89
C TYR A 440 19.20 10.38 -3.74
N HIS A 441 18.00 9.86 -4.03
CA HIS A 441 16.96 9.67 -3.03
C HIS A 441 17.43 8.73 -1.91
N SER A 442 18.01 7.59 -2.26
CA SER A 442 18.55 6.64 -1.28
C SER A 442 19.69 7.25 -0.44
N ALA A 443 20.63 7.95 -1.07
CA ALA A 443 21.73 8.61 -0.36
C ALA A 443 21.21 9.70 0.57
N PHE A 444 20.27 10.53 0.11
CA PHE A 444 19.63 11.57 0.89
C PHE A 444 18.93 10.99 2.13
N LEU A 445 18.13 9.93 1.96
CA LEU A 445 17.43 9.24 3.05
C LEU A 445 18.41 8.63 4.06
N THR A 446 19.43 7.94 3.58
CA THR A 446 20.41 7.27 4.46
C THR A 446 21.23 8.28 5.25
N LEU A 447 21.68 9.36 4.61
CA LEU A 447 22.46 10.42 5.27
C LEU A 447 21.62 11.19 6.28
N THR A 448 20.49 11.74 5.85
CA THR A 448 19.67 12.63 6.68
C THR A 448 18.74 11.90 7.63
N GLY A 449 18.43 10.63 7.35
CA GLY A 449 17.55 9.78 8.15
C GLY A 449 18.30 8.84 9.09
N CYS A 450 19.50 8.35 8.76
CA CYS A 450 20.20 7.37 9.59
C CYS A 450 21.54 7.87 10.10
N ILE A 451 22.49 8.13 9.20
CA ILE A 451 23.88 8.40 9.60
C ILE A 451 23.97 9.65 10.48
N ILE A 452 23.50 10.80 10.00
CA ILE A 452 23.64 12.07 10.73
C ILE A 452 22.85 12.05 12.05
N PRO A 453 21.54 11.70 12.09
CA PRO A 453 20.79 11.66 13.34
C PRO A 453 21.38 10.72 14.39
N ILE A 454 21.74 9.49 14.00
CA ILE A 454 22.27 8.49 14.94
C ILE A 454 23.63 8.94 15.48
N SER A 455 24.52 9.44 14.62
CA SER A 455 25.82 9.98 15.06
C SER A 455 25.64 11.16 16.02
N CYS A 456 24.77 12.12 15.69
CA CYS A 456 24.49 13.26 16.57
C CYS A 456 23.92 12.83 17.92
N MET A 457 22.95 11.91 17.94
CA MET A 457 22.36 11.39 19.18
C MET A 457 23.36 10.59 20.02
N ALA A 458 24.20 9.77 19.39
CA ALA A 458 25.24 9.01 20.06
C ALA A 458 26.27 9.94 20.73
N ILE A 459 26.76 10.94 19.99
CA ILE A 459 27.71 11.95 20.51
C ILE A 459 27.07 12.71 21.68
N CYS A 460 25.83 13.22 21.52
CA CYS A 460 25.12 13.93 22.60
C CYS A 460 24.96 13.05 23.84
N THR A 461 24.60 11.78 23.66
CA THR A 461 24.40 10.84 24.77
C THR A 461 25.69 10.54 25.52
N LEU A 462 26.81 10.35 24.82
CA LEU A 462 28.14 10.18 25.43
C LEU A 462 28.55 11.43 26.21
N LEU A 463 28.30 12.62 25.66
CA LEU A 463 28.58 13.89 26.32
C LEU A 463 27.71 14.11 27.56
N ILE A 464 26.41 13.75 27.51
CA ILE A 464 25.52 13.78 28.69
C ILE A 464 26.05 12.84 29.77
N HIS A 465 26.43 11.61 29.41
CA HIS A 465 26.97 10.63 30.35
C HIS A 465 28.25 11.15 31.03
N ARG A 466 29.17 11.75 30.26
CA ARG A 466 30.38 12.39 30.78
C ARG A 466 30.04 13.53 31.74
N ASN A 467 29.14 14.44 31.35
CA ASN A 467 28.74 15.58 32.18
C ASN A 467 28.08 15.14 33.50
N LEU A 468 27.19 14.14 33.44
CA LEU A 468 26.54 13.60 34.64
C LEU A 468 27.53 12.88 35.56
N THR A 469 28.50 12.16 35.00
CA THR A 469 29.57 11.52 35.77
C THR A 469 30.44 12.54 36.48
N LEU A 470 30.88 13.59 35.78
CA LEU A 470 31.64 14.69 36.37
C LEU A 470 30.85 15.42 37.47
N LYS A 471 29.55 15.64 37.24
CA LYS A 471 28.64 16.25 38.24
C LYS A 471 28.51 15.36 39.49
N ARG A 472 28.53 14.03 39.33
CA ARG A 472 28.53 13.07 40.45
C ARG A 472 29.85 13.07 41.22
N GLN A 473 30.99 13.08 40.52
CA GLN A 473 32.32 13.11 41.14
C GLN A 473 32.54 14.38 41.98
N ARG A 474 32.19 15.56 41.44
CA ARG A 474 32.24 16.83 42.19
C ARG A 474 31.36 16.83 43.44
N ARG A 475 30.22 16.13 43.40
CA ARG A 475 29.31 15.97 44.56
C ARG A 475 29.91 15.07 45.64
N GLN A 476 30.56 13.97 45.25
CA GLN A 476 31.21 13.06 46.19
C GLN A 476 32.38 13.73 46.93
N GLN A 477 33.11 14.62 46.25
CA GLN A 477 34.21 15.39 46.86
C GLN A 477 33.72 16.51 47.80
N ASN A 478 32.60 17.16 47.50
CA ASN A 478 32.17 18.38 48.20
C ASN A 478 31.06 18.19 49.26
N ALA A 479 30.42 17.01 49.39
CA ALA A 479 29.36 16.81 50.39
C ALA A 479 29.12 15.34 50.80
N PRO A 480 29.55 14.89 52.00
CA PRO A 480 29.08 13.62 52.57
C PRO A 480 27.59 13.66 53.01
N LYS A 481 26.98 14.85 53.09
CA LYS A 481 25.55 15.05 53.42
C LYS A 481 24.78 15.71 52.25
N ALA A 482 24.63 15.02 51.13
CA ALA A 482 23.79 15.49 50.03
C ALA A 482 22.32 15.63 50.48
N LYS A 483 21.73 16.82 50.28
CA LYS A 483 20.31 17.09 50.60
C LYS A 483 19.41 16.13 49.80
N GLU A 484 18.30 15.68 50.39
CA GLU A 484 17.34 14.75 49.75
C GLU A 484 16.87 15.25 48.38
N ASN A 485 16.64 16.57 48.25
CA ASN A 485 16.29 17.23 47.00
C ASN A 485 17.33 17.06 45.88
N GLU A 486 18.62 16.99 46.21
CA GLU A 486 19.71 16.83 45.24
C GLU A 486 19.83 15.37 44.77
N LYS A 487 19.58 14.40 45.67
CA LYS A 487 19.46 12.98 45.32
C LYS A 487 18.27 12.74 44.39
N LEU A 488 17.13 13.36 44.69
CA LEU A 488 15.94 13.36 43.84
C LEU A 488 16.22 13.92 42.44
N GLN A 489 16.93 15.05 42.35
CA GLN A 489 17.30 15.64 41.06
C GLN A 489 18.25 14.74 40.25
N SER A 490 19.22 14.09 40.90
CA SER A 490 20.11 13.13 40.24
C SER A 490 19.38 11.89 39.69
N ARG A 491 18.33 11.43 40.39
CA ARG A 491 17.49 10.32 39.92
C ARG A 491 16.67 10.73 38.69
N ARG A 492 16.13 11.95 38.66
CA ARG A 492 15.42 12.51 37.50
C ARG A 492 16.33 12.63 36.28
N ASP A 493 17.55 13.16 36.45
CA ASP A 493 18.54 13.29 35.37
C ASP A 493 18.89 11.91 34.76
N GLN A 494 19.04 10.88 35.60
CA GLN A 494 19.32 9.51 35.15
C GLN A 494 18.12 8.86 34.43
N GLN A 495 16.89 9.06 34.92
CA GLN A 495 15.69 8.55 34.25
C GLN A 495 15.53 9.15 32.84
N VAL A 496 15.82 10.43 32.67
CA VAL A 496 15.77 11.09 31.35
C VAL A 496 16.86 10.54 30.42
N LEU A 497 18.08 10.31 30.92
CA LEU A 497 19.15 9.70 30.12
C LEU A 497 18.77 8.27 29.66
N ILE A 498 18.25 7.43 30.57
CA ILE A 498 17.80 6.07 30.23
C ILE A 498 16.69 6.11 29.18
N MET A 499 15.74 7.03 29.33
CA MET A 499 14.66 7.22 28.36
C MET A 499 15.19 7.58 26.96
N LEU A 500 16.16 8.50 26.86
CA LEU A 500 16.79 8.87 25.59
C LEU A 500 17.59 7.73 24.98
N LEU A 501 18.32 6.95 25.79
CA LEU A 501 19.06 5.77 25.33
C LEU A 501 18.13 4.71 24.73
N VAL A 502 17.03 4.40 25.43
CA VAL A 502 16.02 3.44 24.94
C VAL A 502 15.43 3.92 23.61
N GLN A 503 15.15 5.22 23.47
CA GLN A 503 14.66 5.79 22.22
C GLN A 503 15.68 5.73 21.09
N MET A 504 16.94 6.05 21.36
CA MET A 504 18.01 5.97 20.36
C MET A 504 18.22 4.54 19.87
N ILE A 505 18.21 3.56 20.77
CA ILE A 505 18.35 2.14 20.42
C ILE A 505 17.15 1.69 19.57
N PHE A 506 15.93 1.97 20.04
CA PHE A 506 14.72 1.58 19.33
C PHE A 506 14.59 2.27 17.96
N TYR A 507 14.98 3.54 17.87
CA TYR A 507 15.10 4.27 16.61
C TYR A 507 16.10 3.60 15.64
N SER A 508 17.27 3.22 16.14
CA SER A 508 18.31 2.60 15.31
C SER A 508 17.85 1.23 14.78
N ILE A 509 17.22 0.41 15.63
CA ILE A 509 16.66 -0.90 15.25
C ILE A 509 15.58 -0.76 14.17
N THR A 510 14.78 0.29 14.23
CA THR A 510 13.66 0.48 13.29
C THR A 510 14.07 1.13 11.97
N VAL A 511 15.08 2.01 11.96
CA VAL A 511 15.49 2.77 10.77
C VAL A 511 16.58 2.08 9.94
N ILE A 512 17.55 1.41 10.57
CA ILE A 512 18.69 0.80 9.85
C ILE A 512 18.24 -0.23 8.80
N PRO A 513 17.31 -1.16 9.08
CA PRO A 513 16.86 -2.14 8.08
C PRO A 513 16.25 -1.47 6.84
N LEU A 514 15.43 -0.45 7.05
CA LEU A 514 14.78 0.29 5.97
C LEU A 514 15.80 1.01 5.08
N MET A 515 16.75 1.73 5.68
CA MET A 515 17.77 2.45 4.90
C MET A 515 18.68 1.47 4.13
N THR A 516 18.97 0.32 4.72
CA THR A 516 19.75 -0.74 4.06
C THR A 516 19.01 -1.26 2.83
N MET A 517 17.69 -1.49 2.92
CA MET A 517 16.87 -1.92 1.80
C MET A 517 16.77 -0.86 0.69
N TYR A 518 16.61 0.43 1.03
CA TYR A 518 16.62 1.49 0.01
C TYR A 518 17.98 1.57 -0.72
N PHE A 519 19.08 1.47 0.01
CA PHE A 519 20.42 1.49 -0.58
C PHE A 519 20.68 0.26 -1.47
N TYR A 520 20.30 -0.92 -0.98
CA TYR A 520 20.37 -2.16 -1.74
C TYR A 520 19.55 -2.07 -3.04
N ASN A 521 18.31 -1.57 -2.97
CA ASN A 521 17.43 -1.44 -4.14
C ASN A 521 17.99 -0.43 -5.16
N ALA A 522 18.60 0.66 -4.70
CA ALA A 522 19.19 1.67 -5.58
C ALA A 522 20.43 1.13 -6.33
N ILE A 523 21.31 0.38 -5.65
CA ILE A 523 22.51 -0.20 -6.28
C ILE A 523 22.16 -1.35 -7.24
N THR A 524 21.17 -2.15 -6.90
CA THR A 524 20.80 -3.34 -7.68
C THR A 524 19.82 -3.05 -8.82
N ILE A 525 19.57 -1.78 -9.14
CA ILE A 525 18.59 -1.38 -10.16
C ILE A 525 18.90 -1.92 -11.56
N TYR A 526 20.18 -2.04 -11.92
CA TYR A 526 20.62 -2.58 -13.22
C TYR A 526 20.73 -4.10 -13.26
N LEU A 527 20.62 -4.76 -12.11
CA LEU A 527 20.78 -6.20 -12.07
C LEU A 527 19.52 -6.85 -12.62
N SER A 528 19.68 -7.77 -13.57
CA SER A 528 18.55 -8.56 -14.06
C SER A 528 18.06 -9.49 -12.93
N LYS A 529 17.00 -9.09 -12.21
CA LYS A 529 16.39 -9.83 -11.10
C LYS A 529 15.27 -10.76 -11.58
N THR A 530 15.25 -12.00 -11.11
CA THR A 530 14.11 -12.90 -11.37
C THR A 530 12.82 -12.33 -10.75
N LEU A 531 11.66 -12.71 -11.30
CA LEU A 531 10.36 -12.28 -10.75
C LEU A 531 10.22 -12.65 -9.27
N ALA A 532 10.64 -13.86 -8.89
CA ALA A 532 10.69 -14.32 -7.50
C ALA A 532 11.47 -13.35 -6.60
N ARG A 533 12.65 -12.91 -7.06
CA ARG A 533 13.52 -12.00 -6.32
C ARG A 533 12.89 -10.62 -6.18
N ILE A 534 12.23 -10.10 -7.22
CA ILE A 534 11.52 -8.82 -7.14
C ILE A 534 10.39 -8.88 -6.11
N ILE A 535 9.61 -9.97 -6.09
CA ILE A 535 8.53 -10.18 -5.12
C ILE A 535 9.08 -10.21 -3.69
N ILE A 536 10.16 -10.98 -3.44
CA ILE A 536 10.80 -11.07 -2.12
C ILE A 536 11.38 -9.72 -1.69
N GLU A 537 12.08 -9.00 -2.57
CA GLU A 537 12.67 -7.70 -2.24
C GLU A 537 11.61 -6.65 -1.91
N ARG A 538 10.48 -6.65 -2.63
CA ARG A 538 9.33 -5.77 -2.34
C ARG A 538 8.70 -6.11 -0.99
N PHE A 539 8.50 -7.40 -0.71
CA PHE A 539 7.97 -7.84 0.57
C PHE A 539 8.92 -7.50 1.73
N ALA A 540 10.23 -7.69 1.55
CA ALA A 540 11.23 -7.31 2.53
C ALA A 540 11.21 -5.80 2.80
N LEU A 541 11.11 -4.97 1.74
CA LEU A 541 10.98 -3.53 1.87
C LEU A 541 9.71 -3.17 2.67
N PHE A 542 8.57 -3.77 2.33
CA PHE A 542 7.31 -3.61 3.05
C PHE A 542 7.44 -3.92 4.54
N ILE A 543 8.07 -5.06 4.90
CA ILE A 543 8.31 -5.41 6.31
C ILE A 543 9.20 -4.38 7.01
N THR A 544 10.25 -3.90 6.35
CA THR A 544 11.11 -2.85 6.94
C THR A 544 10.40 -1.50 7.09
N GLU A 545 9.47 -1.16 6.20
CA GLU A 545 8.61 0.02 6.33
C GLU A 545 7.63 -0.12 7.51
N MET A 546 6.98 -1.28 7.65
CA MET A 546 6.14 -1.59 8.82
C MET A 546 6.94 -1.48 10.13
N ILE A 547 8.15 -2.03 10.18
CA ILE A 547 9.03 -1.92 11.35
C ILE A 547 9.37 -0.45 11.66
N ASN A 548 9.61 0.38 10.63
CA ASN A 548 9.87 1.81 10.83
C ASN A 548 8.66 2.56 11.43
N PHE A 549 7.41 2.16 11.13
CA PHE A 549 6.21 2.72 11.77
C PHE A 549 6.07 2.41 13.26
N LEU A 550 6.71 1.34 13.76
CA LEU A 550 6.70 1.05 15.21
C LEU A 550 7.30 2.19 16.02
N PHE A 551 8.26 2.95 15.46
CA PHE A 551 8.90 4.05 16.17
C PHE A 551 7.92 5.17 16.59
N PRO A 552 7.17 5.82 15.68
CA PRO A 552 6.15 6.80 16.06
C PRO A 552 4.96 6.18 16.82
N VAL A 553 4.54 4.96 16.50
CA VAL A 553 3.42 4.26 17.18
C VAL A 553 3.74 3.98 18.65
N CYS A 554 4.95 3.50 18.96
CA CYS A 554 5.33 3.11 20.31
C CYS A 554 5.77 4.30 21.20
N SER A 555 5.81 5.53 20.68
CA SER A 555 6.38 6.70 21.37
C SER A 555 5.82 6.92 22.79
N PHE A 556 4.49 6.94 22.96
CA PHE A 556 3.81 7.04 24.27
C PHE A 556 4.20 5.92 25.23
N TYR A 557 4.22 4.69 24.73
CA TYR A 557 4.49 3.50 25.52
C TYR A 557 5.94 3.50 26.01
N LEU A 558 6.89 3.91 25.16
CA LEU A 558 8.29 4.08 25.54
C LEU A 558 8.48 5.16 26.62
N TYR A 559 7.81 6.32 26.49
CA TYR A 559 7.86 7.36 27.53
C TYR A 559 7.30 6.86 28.87
N THR A 560 6.21 6.11 28.82
CA THR A 560 5.54 5.56 30.01
C THR A 560 6.37 4.47 30.68
N MET A 561 7.00 3.58 29.91
CA MET A 561 7.88 2.53 30.45
C MET A 561 9.15 3.13 31.06
N ALA A 562 9.80 4.08 30.37
CA ALA A 562 11.08 4.62 30.77
C ALA A 562 10.99 5.64 31.93
N SER A 563 9.90 6.41 32.01
CA SER A 563 9.81 7.53 32.97
C SER A 563 8.77 7.28 34.08
N HIS A 564 9.26 7.20 35.31
CA HIS A 564 8.38 7.15 36.49
C HIS A 564 7.52 8.41 36.61
N MET A 565 8.09 9.58 36.27
CA MET A 565 7.36 10.85 36.31
C MET A 565 6.15 10.85 35.37
N PHE A 566 6.28 10.29 34.16
CA PHE A 566 5.16 10.14 33.23
C PHE A 566 4.07 9.24 33.80
N ARG A 567 4.43 8.11 34.42
CA ARG A 567 3.47 7.18 35.04
C ARG A 567 2.66 7.81 36.17
N VAL A 568 3.30 8.60 37.02
CA VAL A 568 2.61 9.30 38.12
C VAL A 568 1.61 10.31 37.58
N GLU A 569 2.00 11.12 36.59
CA GLU A 569 1.12 12.10 35.99
C GLU A 569 -0.03 11.47 35.19
N LEU A 570 0.23 10.36 34.50
CA LEU A 570 -0.79 9.59 33.81
C LEU A 570 -1.82 9.04 34.81
N LYS A 571 -1.37 8.45 35.93
CA LYS A 571 -2.26 8.00 37.00
C LYS A 571 -3.08 9.14 37.59
N ALA A 572 -2.48 10.30 37.82
CA ALA A 572 -3.18 11.47 38.32
C ALA A 572 -4.22 11.99 37.32
N MET A 573 -3.92 11.94 36.01
CA MET A 573 -4.86 12.27 34.94
C MET A 573 -6.06 11.31 34.92
N LEU A 574 -5.79 10.01 34.92
CA LEU A 574 -6.84 8.99 34.94
C LEU A 574 -7.70 9.10 36.19
N TYR A 575 -7.10 9.31 37.36
CA TYR A 575 -7.84 9.51 38.61
C TYR A 575 -8.72 10.76 38.56
N SER A 576 -8.21 11.89 38.07
CA SER A 576 -9.00 13.11 37.91
C SER A 576 -10.17 12.93 36.94
N PHE A 577 -9.95 12.19 35.85
CA PHE A 577 -10.97 11.88 34.85
C PHE A 577 -12.06 10.96 35.41
N LEU A 578 -11.66 9.87 36.08
CA LEU A 578 -12.57 8.95 36.76
C LEU A 578 -13.35 9.65 37.87
N LYS A 579 -12.71 10.54 38.63
CA LYS A 579 -13.37 11.37 39.65
C LYS A 579 -14.40 12.31 39.03
N LEU A 580 -14.09 12.96 37.90
CA LEU A 580 -15.04 13.80 37.17
C LEU A 580 -16.22 12.99 36.63
N GLN A 581 -15.99 11.79 36.09
CA GLN A 581 -17.07 10.89 35.65
C GLN A 581 -17.92 10.41 36.83
N TRP A 582 -17.30 10.06 37.96
CA TRP A 582 -18.00 9.68 39.19
C TRP A 582 -18.85 10.83 39.73
N LEU A 583 -18.31 12.05 39.77
CA LEU A 583 -19.06 13.26 40.16
C LEU A 583 -20.23 13.54 39.21
N LYS A 584 -20.02 13.43 37.89
CA LYS A 584 -21.07 13.62 36.88
C LYS A 584 -22.19 12.58 37.00
N LYS A 585 -21.84 11.33 37.35
CA LYS A 585 -22.80 10.23 37.55
C LYS A 585 -23.57 10.34 38.87
N ASN A 586 -22.94 10.81 39.94
CA ASN A 586 -23.53 10.85 41.28
C ASN A 586 -24.19 12.20 41.68
N ILE A 587 -23.86 13.31 41.01
CA ILE A 587 -24.46 14.64 41.29
C ILE A 587 -25.70 14.89 40.41
N SER A 588 -25.95 14.09 39.37
CA SER A 588 -27.15 14.20 38.52
C SER A 588 -28.45 13.70 39.17
N ILE A 589 -28.44 13.30 40.45
CA ILE A 589 -29.64 12.89 41.19
C ILE A 589 -29.67 13.63 42.54
N ARG A 590 -30.16 14.87 42.53
CA ARG A 590 -30.90 15.54 43.61
C ARG A 590 -31.34 16.93 43.12
N PRO A 591 -32.60 17.12 42.72
CA PRO A 591 -33.15 18.48 42.67
C PRO A 591 -33.34 18.92 44.12
N ILE A 592 -32.59 19.94 44.53
CA ILE A 592 -32.87 20.63 45.79
C ILE A 592 -33.81 21.78 45.43
N ASP A 593 -35.10 21.60 45.69
CA ASP A 593 -36.07 22.68 45.69
C ASP A 593 -35.68 23.68 46.78
N TYR A 594 -35.40 24.93 46.41
CA TYR A 594 -35.36 26.05 47.34
C TYR A 594 -36.42 27.08 46.93
N GLU A 595 -37.56 27.04 47.62
CA GLU A 595 -38.48 28.17 47.69
C GLU A 595 -37.79 29.37 48.35
N MET A 596 -37.77 30.51 47.67
CA MET A 596 -37.42 31.80 48.27
C MET A 596 -38.53 32.27 49.21
N LYS A 597 -38.26 32.37 50.51
CA LYS A 597 -39.02 33.23 51.43
C LYS A 597 -38.09 34.31 52.01
N VAL A 598 -38.27 35.52 51.51
CA VAL A 598 -37.71 36.77 52.05
C VAL A 598 -38.62 37.25 53.18
N LYS A 599 -38.06 37.61 54.35
CA LYS A 599 -38.60 38.60 55.32
C LYS A 599 -37.48 39.04 56.31
N PRO A 600 -37.62 40.19 57.01
CA PRO A 600 -36.60 41.26 57.02
C PRO A 600 -35.82 41.40 58.35
N LYS A 601 -34.70 42.15 58.29
CA LYS A 601 -33.90 42.67 59.42
C LYS A 601 -34.73 43.66 60.28
N PRO A 602 -34.51 43.79 61.61
CA PRO A 602 -33.43 44.68 62.09
C PRO A 602 -32.75 44.38 63.47
N THR A 603 -31.49 44.85 63.55
CA THR A 603 -30.72 45.46 64.67
C THR A 603 -30.44 44.81 66.04
N ALA A 604 -29.12 44.83 66.35
CA ALA A 604 -28.42 45.27 67.58
C ALA A 604 -27.87 44.22 68.59
N HIS A 605 -26.52 44.20 68.65
CA HIS A 605 -25.56 43.98 69.77
C HIS A 605 -25.79 42.82 70.77
N ALA A 606 -24.80 42.02 71.18
CA ALA A 606 -23.39 42.29 71.49
C ALA A 606 -22.53 40.99 71.50
N ILE A 607 -21.22 41.14 71.18
CA ILE A 607 -19.99 40.56 71.80
C ILE A 607 -20.03 39.05 72.16
N GLU A 608 -19.19 38.15 71.63
CA GLU A 608 -17.74 38.03 71.87
C GLU A 608 -17.18 36.86 71.00
N PHE A 609 -16.04 37.00 70.30
CA PHE A 609 -15.05 35.91 70.11
C PHE A 609 -13.74 36.40 69.44
N ASN A 610 -12.79 36.73 70.30
CA ASN A 610 -11.32 36.53 70.26
C ASN A 610 -10.53 36.69 68.93
N SER A 611 -9.77 37.79 68.88
CA SER A 611 -8.96 38.33 67.78
C SER A 611 -7.53 37.77 67.63
N ASN A 612 -7.20 36.61 68.19
CA ASN A 612 -5.80 36.13 68.26
C ASN A 612 -5.29 35.25 67.09
N LYS A 613 -5.88 35.33 65.89
CA LYS A 613 -5.39 34.51 64.75
C LYS A 613 -5.22 35.22 63.41
N LEU A 614 -5.52 36.53 63.32
CA LEU A 614 -5.35 37.30 62.08
C LEU A 614 -4.14 38.24 62.06
N GLU A 615 -3.44 38.45 63.18
CA GLU A 615 -2.22 39.29 63.20
C GLU A 615 -0.93 38.57 62.77
N ARG A 616 -0.94 37.24 62.57
CA ARG A 616 0.29 36.51 62.23
C ARG A 616 0.58 36.32 60.73
N ILE A 617 -0.20 36.94 59.84
CA ILE A 617 -0.03 36.81 58.38
C ILE A 617 0.32 38.16 57.72
N THR A 618 0.16 39.29 58.40
CA THR A 618 0.47 40.62 57.86
C THR A 618 1.86 41.16 58.19
N GLU A 619 2.59 40.61 59.17
CA GLU A 619 3.94 41.12 59.55
C GLU A 619 5.13 40.57 58.76
N VAL A 620 4.99 39.55 57.90
CA VAL A 620 6.16 39.02 57.12
C VAL A 620 6.30 39.68 55.74
N SER A 621 5.41 40.62 55.37
CA SER A 621 5.42 41.27 54.06
C SER A 621 6.02 42.70 54.02
N GLN A 622 6.41 43.27 55.17
CA GLN A 622 6.93 44.66 55.25
C GLN A 622 8.41 44.81 55.59
N GLU A 623 9.16 43.73 55.83
CA GLU A 623 10.60 43.79 56.18
C GLU A 623 11.55 43.53 54.99
N ARG A 624 11.19 43.96 53.77
CA ARG A 624 12.08 43.90 52.59
C ARG A 624 12.00 45.13 51.69
N LYS A 625 11.79 46.32 52.27
CA LYS A 625 11.77 47.57 51.49
C LYS A 625 12.56 48.75 52.03
N ASN A 626 13.46 48.58 52.99
CA ASN A 626 14.39 49.65 53.40
C ASN A 626 15.77 49.08 53.76
N LEU A 627 16.76 49.17 52.85
CA LEU A 627 18.16 49.49 53.17
C LEU A 627 18.98 49.71 51.88
N SER A 628 19.18 51.01 51.64
CA SER A 628 20.12 51.81 50.84
C SER A 628 20.85 51.28 49.58
N PRO A 629 20.92 52.13 48.52
CA PRO A 629 21.97 52.10 47.50
C PRO A 629 23.25 52.83 47.96
N ASP A 630 24.35 52.56 47.26
CA ASP A 630 25.62 53.31 47.11
C ASP A 630 26.72 53.28 48.20
N ILE A 631 27.77 52.48 47.92
CA ILE A 631 29.21 52.86 47.92
C ILE A 631 29.84 52.08 46.75
N ILE A 632 29.96 52.64 45.54
CA ILE A 632 31.10 53.41 45.00
C ILE A 632 32.48 52.79 45.33
N GLN A 633 32.93 51.80 44.53
CA GLN A 633 34.13 51.85 43.67
C GLN A 633 34.29 50.55 42.88
#